data_AF-A0A7H0IQM8-F1
#
_entry.id   AF-A0A7H0IQM8-F1
#
_cell.length_a   1.000
_cell.length_b   1.000
_cell.length_c   1.000
_cell.angle_alpha   90.00
_cell.angle_beta   90.00
_cell.angle_gamma   90.00
#
_symmetry.space_group_name_H-M   'P 1'
#
loop_
_entity.id
_entity.type
_entity.pdbx_description
1 polymer ?
#
loop_
_entity_poly.entity_id
_entity_poly.type
_entity_poly.pdbx_seq_one_letter_code
_entity_poly.pdbx_strand_id
1 'polypeptide(L)'
;MEAVAKATHVGRGRCPEDCRQLAHVWLASRLATLQMPCSGQRVLDAAGPLDAAPAARLRALAYATQARLDLTRGRLDEAVAAATDCLRANRPNGRGCLRATAHIVLSTCALRKGDTKTAFRIDKDMRDDALLGNTGVARLSTACMVAQITEIAIGPTAAEYLLEGLASDTAQLHSLITRQPDVTSWLVRTANRLGNEQISRRTVSSAGELAAGHPQFRVFRASALHAAGLTDKDPAQLCGAAELYADPWLKASALEDVAVLLSARRSDHASAVGFFKEASQGYAATGAVRDVSRVANRLRAFGVRCRAACAESGPDTALPLTSAESAVADLTSQGLTNTEVGKRLFISPHTVAHHLRSIFRKLNISSRVQLALIWNSHAPVPEGVRART
;
A
#
# COMPACT_ATOMS: atom_id res chain seq x y z
N MET A 1 -21.82 -7.56 17.84
CA MET A 1 -23.07 -8.33 17.99
C MET A 1 -24.13 -7.48 18.68
N GLU A 2 -23.85 -6.94 19.87
CA GLU A 2 -24.81 -6.13 20.66
C GLU A 2 -25.25 -4.81 20.00
N ALA A 3 -24.36 -4.13 19.25
CA ALA A 3 -24.71 -2.93 18.49
C ALA A 3 -25.63 -3.21 17.28
N VAL A 4 -25.49 -4.39 16.64
CA VAL A 4 -26.41 -4.83 15.59
C VAL A 4 -27.74 -5.25 16.18
N ALA A 5 -27.73 -5.94 17.33
CA ALA A 5 -28.95 -6.28 18.07
C ALA A 5 -29.72 -5.02 18.49
N LYS A 6 -29.04 -3.97 18.96
CA LYS A 6 -29.65 -2.67 19.28
C LYS A 6 -30.18 -1.95 18.04
N ALA A 7 -29.45 -1.94 16.92
CA ALA A 7 -29.93 -1.35 15.67
C ALA A 7 -31.16 -2.08 15.10
N THR A 8 -31.25 -3.39 15.28
CA THR A 8 -32.44 -4.18 14.90
C THR A 8 -33.61 -4.03 15.87
N HIS A 9 -33.39 -3.58 17.11
CA HIS A 9 -34.44 -3.49 18.14
C HIS A 9 -35.23 -2.17 18.16
N VAL A 10 -34.74 -1.10 17.51
CA VAL A 10 -35.35 0.25 17.58
C VAL A 10 -36.53 0.45 16.61
N GLY A 11 -36.90 -0.56 15.83
CA GLY A 11 -38.06 -0.48 14.92
C GLY A 11 -39.06 -1.62 15.11
N ARG A 12 -39.97 -1.52 16.09
CA ARG A 12 -41.21 -2.34 16.13
C ARG A 12 -42.26 -1.84 15.11
N GLY A 13 -41.80 -1.52 13.90
CA GLY A 13 -42.60 -1.36 12.69
C GLY A 13 -41.81 -2.04 11.59
N ARG A 14 -42.43 -2.95 10.83
CA ARG A 14 -41.79 -3.85 9.84
C ARG A 14 -40.60 -3.16 9.15
N CYS A 15 -39.40 -3.48 9.60
CA CYS A 15 -38.19 -3.01 8.96
C CYS A 15 -38.12 -3.74 7.60
N PRO A 16 -38.10 -3.03 6.45
CA PRO A 16 -37.95 -3.67 5.16
C PRO A 16 -36.70 -4.55 5.14
N GLU A 17 -36.72 -5.64 4.38
CA GLU A 17 -35.60 -6.58 4.22
C GLU A 17 -34.27 -5.86 3.90
N ASP A 18 -34.37 -4.77 3.14
CA ASP A 18 -33.30 -3.83 2.79
C ASP A 18 -32.57 -3.24 4.00
N CYS A 19 -33.27 -2.92 5.10
CA CYS A 19 -32.65 -2.34 6.28
C CYS A 19 -31.81 -3.36 7.05
N ARG A 20 -32.29 -4.62 7.11
CA ARG A 20 -31.51 -5.72 7.69
C ARG A 20 -30.27 -5.99 6.84
N GLN A 21 -30.41 -6.04 5.53
CA GLN A 21 -29.30 -6.26 4.61
C GLN A 21 -28.25 -5.14 4.74
N LEU A 22 -28.68 -3.87 4.75
CA LEU A 22 -27.82 -2.71 4.94
C LEU A 22 -27.04 -2.77 6.27
N ALA A 23 -27.70 -3.15 7.37
CA ALA A 23 -27.05 -3.25 8.68
C ALA A 23 -25.93 -4.32 8.69
N HIS A 24 -26.17 -5.47 8.06
CA HIS A 24 -25.15 -6.52 7.93
C HIS A 24 -23.96 -6.05 7.10
N VAL A 25 -24.22 -5.48 5.91
CA VAL A 25 -23.15 -4.97 5.03
C VAL A 25 -22.34 -3.88 5.73
N TRP A 26 -22.99 -2.97 6.48
CA TRP A 26 -22.30 -1.93 7.22
C TRP A 26 -21.44 -2.49 8.37
N LEU A 27 -21.96 -3.45 9.14
CA LEU A 27 -21.16 -4.12 10.17
C LEU A 27 -19.97 -4.86 9.55
N ALA A 28 -20.18 -5.60 8.46
CA ALA A 28 -19.12 -6.30 7.75
C ALA A 28 -18.02 -5.32 7.29
N SER A 29 -18.41 -4.12 6.81
CA SER A 29 -17.47 -3.07 6.42
C SER A 29 -16.62 -2.56 7.60
N ARG A 30 -17.20 -2.46 8.80
CA ARG A 30 -16.45 -2.13 10.03
C ARG A 30 -15.51 -3.24 10.44
N LEU A 31 -15.95 -4.50 10.37
CA LEU A 31 -15.10 -5.66 10.66
C LEU A 31 -13.94 -5.80 9.68
N ALA A 32 -14.17 -5.52 8.39
CA ALA A 32 -13.12 -5.43 7.37
C ALA A 32 -12.10 -4.32 7.71
N THR A 33 -12.58 -3.19 8.25
CA THR A 33 -11.70 -2.09 8.71
C THR A 33 -10.81 -2.51 9.87
N LEU A 34 -11.35 -3.28 10.80
CA LEU A 34 -10.65 -3.74 12.00
C LEU A 34 -9.82 -5.01 11.76
N GLN A 35 -9.57 -5.41 10.50
CA GLN A 35 -8.84 -6.62 10.13
C GLN A 35 -9.41 -7.89 10.81
N MET A 36 -10.74 -8.00 10.87
CA MET A 36 -11.46 -9.18 11.39
C MET A 36 -12.12 -9.94 10.23
N PRO A 37 -11.35 -10.53 9.30
CA PRO A 37 -11.87 -11.00 8.03
C PRO A 37 -12.93 -12.09 8.23
N CYS A 38 -12.66 -13.12 9.03
CA CYS A 38 -13.56 -14.25 9.24
C CYS A 38 -14.93 -13.83 9.80
N SER A 39 -14.93 -12.95 10.81
CA SER A 39 -16.17 -12.38 11.33
C SER A 39 -16.87 -11.49 10.32
N GLY A 40 -16.12 -10.67 9.58
CA GLY A 40 -16.67 -9.81 8.53
C GLY A 40 -17.36 -10.58 7.42
N GLN A 41 -16.77 -11.69 6.97
CA GLN A 41 -17.36 -12.53 5.93
C GLN A 41 -18.62 -13.23 6.41
N ARG A 42 -18.62 -13.83 7.60
CA ARG A 42 -19.85 -14.44 8.15
C ARG A 42 -21.01 -13.45 8.22
N VAL A 43 -20.72 -12.20 8.59
CA VAL A 43 -21.73 -11.14 8.64
C VAL A 43 -22.16 -10.71 7.23
N LEU A 44 -21.24 -10.67 6.27
CA LEU A 44 -21.54 -10.33 4.89
C LEU A 44 -22.38 -11.42 4.20
N ASP A 45 -22.04 -12.69 4.41
CA ASP A 45 -22.78 -13.85 3.88
C ASP A 45 -24.21 -13.87 4.44
N ALA A 46 -24.38 -13.51 5.72
CA ALA A 46 -25.69 -13.39 6.37
C ALA A 46 -26.56 -12.23 5.82
N ALA A 47 -25.98 -11.32 5.04
CA ALA A 47 -26.73 -10.29 4.32
C ALA A 47 -27.47 -10.84 3.08
N GLY A 48 -27.19 -12.10 2.69
CA GLY A 48 -27.76 -12.70 1.48
C GLY A 48 -26.98 -12.32 0.21
N PRO A 49 -27.44 -12.79 -0.97
CA PRO A 49 -26.72 -12.65 -2.23
C PRO A 49 -26.49 -11.20 -2.64
N LEU A 50 -25.23 -10.86 -2.95
CA LEU A 50 -24.80 -9.50 -3.24
C LEU A 50 -25.43 -8.92 -4.52
N ASP A 51 -25.61 -9.76 -5.55
CA ASP A 51 -26.24 -9.37 -6.81
C ASP A 51 -27.73 -9.05 -6.68
N ALA A 52 -28.39 -9.65 -5.69
CA ALA A 52 -29.82 -9.48 -5.45
C ALA A 52 -30.15 -8.19 -4.68
N ALA A 53 -29.17 -7.47 -4.14
CA ALA A 53 -29.46 -6.30 -3.31
C ALA A 53 -30.11 -5.20 -4.17
N PRO A 54 -31.27 -4.63 -3.77
CA PRO A 54 -32.08 -3.80 -4.66
C PRO A 54 -31.43 -2.47 -5.06
N ALA A 55 -30.66 -1.86 -4.14
CA ALA A 55 -30.00 -0.58 -4.37
C ALA A 55 -28.55 -0.72 -4.87
N ALA A 56 -28.21 -0.05 -5.98
CA ALA A 56 -26.86 -0.04 -6.57
C ALA A 56 -25.76 0.37 -5.57
N ARG A 57 -26.07 1.32 -4.66
CA ARG A 57 -25.15 1.77 -3.61
C ARG A 57 -24.88 0.70 -2.55
N LEU A 58 -25.89 -0.10 -2.20
CA LEU A 58 -25.73 -1.21 -1.27
C LEU A 58 -24.88 -2.33 -1.88
N ARG A 59 -25.13 -2.66 -3.17
CA ARG A 59 -24.27 -3.59 -3.95
C ARG A 59 -22.82 -3.12 -3.98
N ALA A 60 -22.57 -1.85 -4.33
CA ALA A 60 -21.23 -1.29 -4.36
C ALA A 60 -20.54 -1.34 -2.98
N LEU A 61 -21.25 -1.06 -1.89
CA LEU A 61 -20.70 -1.16 -0.53
C LEU A 61 -20.36 -2.61 -0.15
N ALA A 62 -21.21 -3.57 -0.53
CA ALA A 62 -20.96 -4.98 -0.30
C ALA A 62 -19.73 -5.47 -1.07
N TYR A 63 -19.61 -5.12 -2.36
CA TYR A 63 -18.45 -5.41 -3.17
C TYR A 63 -17.16 -4.77 -2.64
N ALA A 64 -17.20 -3.49 -2.24
CA ALA A 64 -16.05 -2.84 -1.60
C ALA A 64 -15.65 -3.53 -0.28
N THR A 65 -16.62 -4.05 0.46
CA THR A 65 -16.38 -4.78 1.71
C THR A 65 -15.77 -6.15 1.42
N GLN A 66 -16.32 -6.90 0.48
CA GLN A 66 -15.79 -8.19 0.02
C GLN A 66 -14.33 -8.04 -0.46
N ALA A 67 -14.06 -7.05 -1.30
CA ALA A 67 -12.72 -6.77 -1.81
C ALA A 67 -11.68 -6.57 -0.70
N ARG A 68 -12.02 -5.84 0.36
CA ARG A 68 -11.13 -5.65 1.52
C ARG A 68 -10.96 -6.92 2.34
N LEU A 69 -12.04 -7.67 2.54
CA LEU A 69 -12.01 -8.93 3.26
C LEU A 69 -11.15 -9.99 2.54
N ASP A 70 -11.19 -10.01 1.21
CA ASP A 70 -10.35 -10.87 0.38
C ASP A 70 -8.89 -10.42 0.41
N LEU A 71 -8.63 -9.11 0.30
CA LEU A 71 -7.28 -8.56 0.41
C LEU A 71 -6.62 -8.92 1.74
N THR A 72 -7.31 -8.73 2.87
CA THR A 72 -6.81 -9.09 4.21
C THR A 72 -6.53 -10.59 4.34
N ARG A 73 -7.18 -11.45 3.55
CA ARG A 73 -6.92 -12.89 3.57
C ARG A 73 -5.82 -13.33 2.61
N GLY A 74 -5.23 -12.41 1.86
CA GLY A 74 -4.25 -12.72 0.83
C GLY A 74 -4.85 -13.27 -0.47
N ARG A 75 -6.17 -13.14 -0.66
CA ARG A 75 -6.88 -13.56 -1.88
C ARG A 75 -6.91 -12.43 -2.90
N LEU A 76 -5.78 -12.21 -3.58
CA LEU A 76 -5.61 -11.03 -4.45
C LEU A 76 -6.49 -11.06 -5.69
N ASP A 77 -6.75 -12.24 -6.28
CA ASP A 77 -7.58 -12.35 -7.50
C ASP A 77 -9.05 -12.06 -7.18
N GLU A 78 -9.56 -12.62 -6.09
CA GLU A 78 -10.91 -12.39 -5.59
C GLU A 78 -11.09 -10.93 -5.16
N ALA A 79 -10.08 -10.35 -4.50
CA ALA A 79 -10.09 -8.93 -4.14
C ALA A 79 -10.18 -8.02 -5.37
N VAL A 80 -9.45 -8.35 -6.45
CA VAL A 80 -9.51 -7.63 -7.73
C VAL A 80 -10.88 -7.77 -8.37
N ALA A 81 -11.46 -8.98 -8.39
CA ALA A 81 -12.80 -9.21 -8.94
C ALA A 81 -13.86 -8.39 -8.20
N ALA A 82 -13.91 -8.49 -6.87
CA ALA A 82 -14.86 -7.75 -6.04
C ALA A 82 -14.68 -6.22 -6.14
N ALA A 83 -13.44 -5.72 -6.19
CA ALA A 83 -13.19 -4.30 -6.38
C ALA A 83 -13.66 -3.82 -7.78
N THR A 84 -13.49 -4.65 -8.80
CA THR A 84 -13.99 -4.36 -10.15
C THR A 84 -15.51 -4.32 -10.18
N ASP A 85 -16.19 -5.24 -9.50
CA ASP A 85 -17.65 -5.24 -9.38
C ASP A 85 -18.17 -4.05 -8.59
N CYS A 86 -17.44 -3.59 -7.57
CA CYS A 86 -17.72 -2.33 -6.90
C CYS A 86 -17.71 -1.15 -7.87
N LEU A 87 -16.72 -1.07 -8.77
CA LEU A 87 -16.64 0.01 -9.76
C LEU A 87 -17.77 -0.08 -10.78
N ARG A 88 -18.16 -1.27 -11.23
CA ARG A 88 -19.30 -1.48 -12.15
C ARG A 88 -20.65 -1.11 -11.51
N ALA A 89 -20.83 -1.46 -10.24
CA ALA A 89 -22.05 -1.15 -9.49
C ALA A 89 -22.18 0.34 -9.14
N ASN A 90 -21.05 1.07 -9.08
CA ASN A 90 -21.01 2.48 -8.76
C ASN A 90 -21.19 3.32 -10.04
N ARG A 91 -22.14 4.28 -10.03
CA ARG A 91 -22.37 5.13 -11.20
C ARG A 91 -21.16 6.07 -11.43
N PRO A 92 -20.79 6.38 -12.68
CA PRO A 92 -19.62 7.20 -13.01
C PRO A 92 -19.62 8.61 -12.38
N ASN A 93 -20.78 9.15 -12.02
CA ASN A 93 -20.94 10.46 -11.35
C ASN A 93 -21.29 10.34 -9.85
N GLY A 94 -21.18 9.15 -9.27
CA GLY A 94 -21.44 8.92 -7.86
C GLY A 94 -20.32 9.50 -7.01
N ARG A 95 -20.57 10.65 -6.34
CA ARG A 95 -19.73 11.13 -5.23
C ARG A 95 -19.56 9.97 -4.23
N GLY A 96 -18.35 9.44 -4.02
CA GLY A 96 -18.27 8.25 -3.18
C GLY A 96 -16.89 7.72 -2.84
N CYS A 97 -16.64 7.67 -1.53
CA CYS A 97 -15.52 6.93 -0.92
C CYS A 97 -15.41 5.45 -1.33
N LEU A 98 -16.44 4.85 -1.91
CA LEU A 98 -16.45 3.46 -2.38
C LEU A 98 -15.59 3.27 -3.63
N ARG A 99 -15.63 4.20 -4.59
CA ARG A 99 -14.76 4.19 -5.78
C ARG A 99 -13.30 4.29 -5.36
N ALA A 100 -12.98 5.26 -4.50
CA ALA A 100 -11.65 5.40 -3.92
C ALA A 100 -11.20 4.13 -3.17
N THR A 101 -12.10 3.49 -2.41
CA THR A 101 -11.79 2.22 -1.72
C THR A 101 -11.48 1.10 -2.70
N ALA A 102 -12.24 0.96 -3.79
CA ALA A 102 -11.99 -0.03 -4.83
C ALA A 102 -10.64 0.22 -5.52
N HIS A 103 -10.33 1.47 -5.88
CA HIS A 103 -9.02 1.82 -6.44
C HIS A 103 -7.86 1.51 -5.50
N ILE A 104 -7.99 1.81 -4.20
CA ILE A 104 -6.96 1.45 -3.21
C ILE A 104 -6.70 -0.06 -3.21
N VAL A 105 -7.75 -0.89 -3.20
CA VAL A 105 -7.59 -2.36 -3.23
C VAL A 105 -6.94 -2.82 -4.53
N LEU A 106 -7.39 -2.31 -5.68
CA LEU A 106 -6.81 -2.65 -6.98
C LEU A 106 -5.33 -2.25 -7.06
N SER A 107 -4.98 -1.05 -6.59
CA SER A 107 -3.59 -0.57 -6.52
C SER A 107 -2.74 -1.44 -5.59
N THR A 108 -3.23 -1.78 -4.39
CA THR A 108 -2.51 -2.69 -3.49
C THR A 108 -2.27 -4.05 -4.14
N CYS A 109 -3.27 -4.63 -4.81
CA CYS A 109 -3.13 -5.92 -5.50
C CYS A 109 -2.12 -5.82 -6.65
N ALA A 110 -2.19 -4.78 -7.48
CA ALA A 110 -1.27 -4.54 -8.58
C ALA A 110 0.18 -4.40 -8.07
N LEU A 111 0.39 -3.62 -7.01
CA LEU A 111 1.71 -3.45 -6.39
C LEU A 111 2.27 -4.76 -5.84
N ARG A 112 1.46 -5.56 -5.14
CA ARG A 112 1.86 -6.87 -4.58
C ARG A 112 2.20 -7.87 -5.69
N LYS A 113 1.44 -7.87 -6.79
CA LYS A 113 1.70 -8.71 -7.98
C LYS A 113 2.87 -8.22 -8.84
N GLY A 114 3.39 -7.02 -8.60
CA GLY A 114 4.44 -6.41 -9.43
C GLY A 114 3.95 -5.82 -10.75
N ASP A 115 2.64 -5.64 -10.93
CA ASP A 115 2.04 -4.97 -12.08
C ASP A 115 2.04 -3.46 -11.88
N THR A 116 3.20 -2.86 -12.08
CA THR A 116 3.37 -1.40 -11.95
C THR A 116 2.56 -0.62 -12.97
N LYS A 117 2.35 -1.16 -14.19
CA LYS A 117 1.56 -0.51 -15.25
C LYS A 117 0.12 -0.29 -14.81
N THR A 118 -0.52 -1.31 -14.26
CA THR A 118 -1.88 -1.20 -13.73
C THR A 118 -1.93 -0.26 -12.53
N ALA A 119 -0.94 -0.32 -11.63
CA ALA A 119 -0.86 0.59 -10.48
C ALA A 119 -0.78 2.06 -10.92
N PHE A 120 0.05 2.41 -11.91
CA PHE A 120 0.14 3.79 -12.42
C PHE A 120 -1.14 4.27 -13.11
N ARG A 121 -1.81 3.38 -13.85
CA ARG A 121 -3.10 3.74 -14.47
C ARG A 121 -4.12 4.10 -13.40
N ILE A 122 -4.21 3.32 -12.32
CA ILE A 122 -5.13 3.57 -11.22
C ILE A 122 -4.70 4.80 -10.41
N ASP A 123 -3.40 5.05 -10.23
CA ASP A 123 -2.87 6.27 -9.59
C ASP A 123 -3.42 7.54 -10.25
N LYS A 124 -3.43 7.57 -11.59
CA LYS A 124 -4.03 8.67 -12.36
C LYS A 124 -5.51 8.85 -12.01
N ASP A 125 -6.30 7.78 -12.09
CA ASP A 125 -7.73 7.83 -11.78
C ASP A 125 -8.00 8.28 -10.33
N MET A 126 -7.15 7.86 -9.38
CA MET A 126 -7.22 8.26 -7.98
C MET A 126 -6.88 9.73 -7.75
N ARG A 127 -5.89 10.28 -8.46
CA ARG A 127 -5.56 11.72 -8.40
C ARG A 127 -6.67 12.56 -8.99
N ASP A 128 -7.24 12.15 -10.12
CA ASP A 128 -8.38 12.83 -10.72
C ASP A 128 -9.59 12.82 -9.76
N ASP A 129 -9.89 11.68 -9.14
CA ASP A 129 -10.93 11.58 -8.11
C ASP A 129 -10.64 12.49 -6.90
N ALA A 130 -9.37 12.63 -6.49
CA ALA A 130 -8.99 13.49 -5.39
C ALA A 130 -9.16 14.99 -5.72
N LEU A 131 -8.72 15.42 -6.91
CA LEU A 131 -8.86 16.78 -7.40
C LEU A 131 -10.33 17.19 -7.56
N LEU A 132 -11.18 16.26 -7.98
CA LEU A 132 -12.63 16.48 -8.11
C LEU A 132 -13.39 16.36 -6.78
N GLY A 133 -12.70 16.11 -5.65
CA GLY A 133 -13.32 15.99 -4.33
C GLY A 133 -14.13 14.69 -4.13
N ASN A 134 -13.95 13.69 -4.98
CA ASN A 134 -14.73 12.44 -5.00
C ASN A 134 -14.24 11.37 -4.01
N THR A 135 -13.14 11.62 -3.29
CA THR A 135 -12.55 10.67 -2.34
C THR A 135 -13.29 10.60 -1.00
N GLY A 136 -13.98 11.68 -0.60
CA GLY A 136 -14.70 11.77 0.68
C GLY A 136 -13.82 11.37 1.87
N VAL A 137 -14.29 10.45 2.69
CA VAL A 137 -13.55 9.92 3.86
C VAL A 137 -12.32 9.07 3.51
N ALA A 138 -12.14 8.69 2.24
CA ALA A 138 -10.98 7.91 1.80
C ALA A 138 -9.78 8.78 1.41
N ARG A 139 -9.88 10.12 1.49
CA ARG A 139 -8.85 11.08 1.04
C ARG A 139 -7.44 10.73 1.53
N LEU A 140 -7.27 10.47 2.82
CA LEU A 140 -5.96 10.14 3.40
C LEU A 140 -5.44 8.78 2.90
N SER A 141 -6.32 7.77 2.79
CA SER A 141 -5.93 6.46 2.24
C SER A 141 -5.57 6.53 0.76
N THR A 142 -6.24 7.41 -0.01
CA THR A 142 -5.89 7.71 -1.40
C THR A 142 -4.51 8.35 -1.46
N ALA A 143 -4.26 9.41 -0.67
CA ALA A 143 -2.96 10.09 -0.63
C ALA A 143 -1.82 9.14 -0.19
N CYS A 144 -2.08 8.27 0.78
CA CYS A 144 -1.14 7.23 1.21
C CYS A 144 -0.80 6.26 0.07
N MET A 145 -1.79 5.78 -0.68
CA MET A 145 -1.56 4.89 -1.81
C MET A 145 -0.76 5.57 -2.92
N VAL A 146 -1.10 6.83 -3.24
CA VAL A 146 -0.34 7.65 -4.20
C VAL A 146 1.11 7.79 -3.75
N ALA A 147 1.35 8.06 -2.47
CA ALA A 147 2.70 8.19 -1.91
C ALA A 147 3.48 6.86 -1.97
N GLN A 148 2.84 5.73 -1.67
CA GLN A 148 3.45 4.40 -1.82
C GLN A 148 3.83 4.13 -3.29
N ILE A 149 2.92 4.37 -4.24
CA ILE A 149 3.20 4.19 -5.68
C ILE A 149 4.38 5.09 -6.11
N THR A 150 4.38 6.34 -5.66
CA THR A 150 5.46 7.31 -5.94
C THR A 150 6.80 6.83 -5.41
N GLU A 151 6.84 6.37 -4.16
CA GLU A 151 8.06 5.87 -3.52
C GLU A 151 8.62 4.64 -4.24
N ILE A 152 7.73 3.75 -4.70
CA ILE A 152 8.09 2.55 -5.45
C ILE A 152 8.61 2.89 -6.85
N ALA A 153 8.00 3.87 -7.49
CA ALA A 153 8.31 4.30 -8.84
C ALA A 153 9.63 5.07 -8.90
N ILE A 154 9.74 6.13 -8.12
CA ILE A 154 10.80 7.15 -8.29
C ILE A 154 11.81 7.05 -7.16
N GLY A 155 11.36 6.68 -5.97
CA GLY A 155 12.18 6.57 -4.77
C GLY A 155 11.59 7.36 -3.59
N PRO A 156 12.15 7.20 -2.39
CA PRO A 156 11.60 7.74 -1.16
C PRO A 156 11.55 9.28 -1.15
N THR A 157 12.55 9.95 -1.75
CA THR A 157 12.62 11.43 -1.78
C THR A 157 11.45 12.05 -2.54
N ALA A 158 10.97 11.41 -3.61
CA ALA A 158 9.82 11.90 -4.38
C ALA A 158 8.50 11.81 -3.61
N ALA A 159 8.44 10.99 -2.56
CA ALA A 159 7.28 10.84 -1.69
C ALA A 159 7.36 11.71 -0.42
N GLU A 160 8.47 12.40 -0.17
CA GLU A 160 8.76 13.11 1.09
C GLU A 160 7.67 14.12 1.48
N TYR A 161 7.29 15.01 0.55
CA TYR A 161 6.22 15.98 0.78
C TYR A 161 4.88 15.33 1.15
N LEU A 162 4.56 14.17 0.55
CA LEU A 162 3.34 13.44 0.86
C LEU A 162 3.43 12.77 2.25
N LEU A 163 4.60 12.27 2.64
CA LEU A 163 4.83 11.72 3.98
C LEU A 163 4.62 12.78 5.06
N GLU A 164 5.18 13.98 4.85
CA GLU A 164 5.01 15.11 5.78
C GLU A 164 3.53 15.49 5.92
N GLY A 165 2.81 15.57 4.80
CA GLY A 165 1.37 15.82 4.81
C GLY A 165 0.58 14.74 5.57
N LEU A 166 0.88 13.47 5.33
CA LEU A 166 0.20 12.34 5.97
C LEU A 166 0.51 12.22 7.47
N ALA A 167 1.71 12.60 7.90
CA ALA A 167 2.17 12.58 9.29
C ALA A 167 2.13 13.96 9.99
N SER A 168 1.39 14.91 9.41
CA SER A 168 1.28 16.28 9.92
C SER A 168 0.45 16.36 11.20
N ASP A 169 -0.55 15.48 11.35
CA ASP A 169 -1.56 15.54 12.41
C ASP A 169 -1.87 14.14 12.99
N THR A 170 -1.97 14.06 14.32
CA THR A 170 -2.22 12.81 15.04
C THR A 170 -3.60 12.22 14.71
N ALA A 171 -4.64 13.05 14.59
CA ALA A 171 -5.98 12.55 14.28
C ALA A 171 -6.06 11.98 12.85
N GLN A 172 -5.35 12.60 11.90
CA GLN A 172 -5.16 12.06 10.56
C GLN A 172 -4.46 10.70 10.57
N LEU A 173 -3.35 10.57 11.33
CA LEU A 173 -2.65 9.29 11.50
C LEU A 173 -3.55 8.22 12.11
N HIS A 174 -4.30 8.52 13.18
CA HIS A 174 -5.25 7.57 13.77
C HIS A 174 -6.30 7.08 12.76
N SER A 175 -6.85 8.01 11.97
CA SER A 175 -7.80 7.68 10.89
C SER A 175 -7.18 6.79 9.82
N LEU A 176 -5.94 7.08 9.42
CA LEU A 176 -5.22 6.33 8.40
C LEU A 176 -4.84 4.93 8.88
N ILE A 177 -4.24 4.80 10.06
CA ILE A 177 -3.86 3.52 10.69
C ILE A 177 -5.10 2.62 10.85
N THR A 178 -6.23 3.21 11.23
CA THR A 178 -7.50 2.47 11.36
C THR A 178 -7.93 1.83 10.05
N ARG A 179 -7.64 2.44 8.90
CA ARG A 179 -8.08 1.95 7.58
C ARG A 179 -7.03 1.09 6.89
N GLN A 180 -5.76 1.39 7.11
CA GLN A 180 -4.57 0.83 6.47
C GLN A 180 -3.48 0.61 7.53
N PRO A 181 -3.51 -0.53 8.25
CA PRO A 181 -2.57 -0.79 9.33
C PRO A 181 -1.12 -1.00 8.85
N ASP A 182 -0.93 -1.26 7.56
CA ASP A 182 0.36 -1.34 6.89
C ASP A 182 1.12 -0.01 6.87
N VAL A 183 0.38 1.11 6.96
CA VAL A 183 0.93 2.46 6.86
C VAL A 183 1.98 2.76 7.91
N THR A 184 1.87 2.20 9.12
CA THR A 184 2.81 2.50 10.22
C THR A 184 4.21 2.01 9.87
N SER A 185 4.33 0.76 9.44
CA SER A 185 5.59 0.17 9.01
C SER A 185 6.17 0.88 7.78
N TRP A 186 5.33 1.31 6.85
CA TRP A 186 5.76 1.98 5.64
C TRP A 186 6.27 3.41 5.93
N LEU A 187 5.53 4.19 6.74
CA LEU A 187 5.94 5.52 7.18
C LEU A 187 7.28 5.46 7.91
N VAL A 188 7.44 4.58 8.90
CA VAL A 188 8.70 4.45 9.66
C VAL A 188 9.86 4.02 8.76
N ARG A 189 9.67 3.01 7.89
CA ARG A 189 10.73 2.57 6.95
C ARG A 189 11.16 3.68 5.99
N THR A 190 10.21 4.45 5.50
CA THR A 190 10.49 5.50 4.51
C THR A 190 11.10 6.73 5.17
N ALA A 191 10.57 7.14 6.32
CA ALA A 191 11.14 8.20 7.14
C ALA A 191 12.58 7.89 7.58
N ASN A 192 12.87 6.66 8.01
CA ASN A 192 14.23 6.24 8.37
C ASN A 192 15.19 6.30 7.17
N ARG A 193 14.74 5.97 5.95
CA ARG A 193 15.56 6.11 4.72
C ARG A 193 15.82 7.57 4.35
N LEU A 194 14.90 8.46 4.69
CA LEU A 194 15.03 9.91 4.48
C LEU A 194 15.77 10.61 5.64
N GLY A 195 16.08 9.90 6.73
CA GLY A 195 16.64 10.51 7.95
C GLY A 195 15.66 11.40 8.71
N ASN A 196 14.35 11.31 8.43
CA ASN A 196 13.33 12.12 9.08
C ASN A 196 12.80 11.44 10.35
N GLU A 197 13.54 11.58 11.45
CA GLU A 197 13.16 10.95 12.72
C GLU A 197 11.83 11.45 13.29
N GLN A 198 11.41 12.66 12.92
CA GLN A 198 10.20 13.27 13.44
C GLN A 198 8.95 12.53 12.96
N ILE A 199 8.90 12.15 11.69
CA ILE A 199 7.82 11.33 11.13
C ILE A 199 7.80 9.95 11.80
N SER A 200 8.95 9.33 12.01
CA SER A 200 9.05 8.04 12.70
C SER A 200 8.50 8.12 14.12
N ARG A 201 8.96 9.09 14.93
CA ARG A 201 8.49 9.29 16.32
C ARG A 201 6.99 9.54 16.40
N ARG A 202 6.44 10.42 15.55
CA ARG A 202 4.99 10.68 15.51
C ARG A 202 4.21 9.43 15.16
N THR A 203 4.66 8.67 14.15
CA THR A 203 4.00 7.43 13.74
C THR A 203 3.97 6.40 14.88
N VAL A 204 5.09 6.24 15.60
CA VAL A 204 5.18 5.35 16.77
C VAL A 204 4.25 5.82 17.89
N SER A 205 4.26 7.12 18.24
CA SER A 205 3.39 7.70 19.28
C SER A 205 1.91 7.47 18.95
N SER A 206 1.47 7.84 17.74
CA SER A 206 0.08 7.68 17.30
C SER A 206 -0.35 6.22 17.25
N ALA A 207 0.51 5.31 16.78
CA ALA A 207 0.19 3.89 16.79
C ALA A 207 0.07 3.35 18.23
N GLY A 208 0.94 3.79 19.15
CA GLY A 208 0.92 3.43 20.56
C GLY A 208 -0.32 3.96 21.30
N GLU A 209 -0.68 5.22 21.08
CA GLU A 209 -1.90 5.84 21.62
C GLU A 209 -3.16 5.09 21.16
N LEU A 210 -3.24 4.79 19.86
CA LEU A 210 -4.36 4.04 19.29
C LEU A 210 -4.45 2.61 19.86
N ALA A 211 -3.31 1.94 20.05
CA ALA A 211 -3.27 0.61 20.67
C ALA A 211 -3.68 0.65 22.15
N ALA A 212 -3.22 1.64 22.91
CA ALA A 212 -3.53 1.81 24.32
C ALA A 212 -5.01 2.18 24.56
N GLY A 213 -5.59 3.03 23.69
CA GLY A 213 -7.00 3.41 23.76
C GLY A 213 -7.96 2.29 23.33
N HIS A 214 -7.46 1.27 22.64
CA HIS A 214 -8.28 0.19 22.07
C HIS A 214 -7.66 -1.21 22.18
N PRO A 215 -7.36 -1.69 23.40
CA PRO A 215 -6.62 -2.95 23.63
C PRO A 215 -7.32 -4.21 23.09
N GLN A 216 -8.63 -4.16 22.86
CA GLN A 216 -9.42 -5.24 22.29
C GLN A 216 -9.09 -5.53 20.81
N PHE A 217 -8.50 -4.58 20.08
CA PHE A 217 -8.21 -4.73 18.66
C PHE A 217 -6.72 -5.05 18.43
N ARG A 218 -6.44 -6.34 18.21
CA ARG A 218 -5.09 -6.88 17.98
C ARG A 218 -4.31 -6.14 16.89
N VAL A 219 -5.00 -5.68 15.84
CA VAL A 219 -4.38 -4.96 14.71
C VAL A 219 -3.65 -3.68 15.15
N PHE A 220 -4.20 -2.92 16.10
CA PHE A 220 -3.56 -1.68 16.56
C PHE A 220 -2.31 -1.97 17.37
N ARG A 221 -2.37 -2.98 18.24
CA ARG A 221 -1.19 -3.48 18.96
C ARG A 221 -0.12 -4.01 18.01
N ALA A 222 -0.50 -4.73 16.96
CA ALA A 222 0.43 -5.20 15.92
C ALA A 222 1.11 -4.03 15.21
N SER A 223 0.34 -3.03 14.74
CA SER A 223 0.87 -1.83 14.08
C SER A 223 1.78 -0.99 14.98
N ALA A 224 1.48 -0.90 16.28
CA ALA A 224 2.32 -0.21 17.26
C ALA A 224 3.65 -0.95 17.49
N LEU A 225 3.61 -2.27 17.71
CA LEU A 225 4.82 -3.09 17.85
C LEU A 225 5.69 -3.08 16.59
N HIS A 226 5.06 -3.09 15.41
CA HIS A 226 5.80 -3.03 14.15
C HIS A 226 6.53 -1.69 13.99
N ALA A 227 5.84 -0.58 14.29
CA ALA A 227 6.43 0.75 14.23
C ALA A 227 7.57 0.92 15.25
N ALA A 228 7.32 0.55 16.51
CA ALA A 228 8.31 0.61 17.58
C ALA A 228 9.53 -0.27 17.27
N GLY A 229 9.32 -1.51 16.81
CA GLY A 229 10.42 -2.44 16.53
C GLY A 229 11.35 -1.96 15.41
N LEU A 230 10.81 -1.22 14.43
CA LEU A 230 11.61 -0.59 13.39
C LEU A 230 12.41 0.63 13.90
N THR A 231 11.85 1.42 14.81
CA THR A 231 12.52 2.59 15.41
C THR A 231 13.57 2.17 16.43
N ASP A 232 13.23 1.24 17.32
CA ASP A 232 14.08 0.74 18.40
C ASP A 232 15.10 -0.31 17.90
N LYS A 233 14.92 -0.79 16.66
CA LYS A 233 15.68 -1.90 16.06
C LYS A 233 15.59 -3.16 16.92
N ASP A 234 14.39 -3.47 17.40
CA ASP A 234 14.10 -4.62 18.26
C ASP A 234 13.38 -5.75 17.49
N PRO A 235 14.07 -6.86 17.19
CA PRO A 235 13.45 -8.02 16.54
C PRO A 235 12.31 -8.66 17.33
N ALA A 236 12.33 -8.59 18.67
CA ALA A 236 11.29 -9.21 19.50
C ALA A 236 9.94 -8.49 19.35
N GLN A 237 9.97 -7.16 19.28
CA GLN A 237 8.77 -6.37 18.98
C GLN A 237 8.20 -6.69 17.60
N LEU A 238 9.06 -6.83 16.58
CA LEU A 238 8.64 -7.20 15.22
C LEU A 238 8.06 -8.62 15.16
N CYS A 239 8.65 -9.60 15.86
CA CYS A 239 8.06 -10.94 16.01
C CYS A 239 6.68 -10.86 16.68
N GLY A 240 6.54 -10.08 17.76
CA GLY A 240 5.25 -9.86 18.42
C GLY A 240 4.20 -9.22 17.50
N ALA A 241 4.62 -8.32 16.60
CA ALA A 241 3.74 -7.77 15.57
C ALA A 241 3.31 -8.86 14.57
N ALA A 242 4.25 -9.68 14.09
CA ALA A 242 4.00 -10.77 13.14
C ALA A 242 2.98 -11.79 13.68
N GLU A 243 3.05 -12.12 14.97
CA GLU A 243 2.10 -13.03 15.64
C GLU A 243 0.68 -12.46 15.74
N LEU A 244 0.53 -11.14 15.79
CA LEU A 244 -0.76 -10.48 15.99
C LEU A 244 -1.48 -10.14 14.68
N TYR A 245 -0.76 -10.02 13.56
CA TYR A 245 -1.38 -9.70 12.27
C TYR A 245 -2.26 -10.85 11.76
N ALA A 246 -3.51 -10.51 11.41
CA ALA A 246 -4.42 -11.42 10.72
C ALA A 246 -4.16 -11.49 9.21
N ASP A 247 -3.59 -10.44 8.61
CA ASP A 247 -3.19 -10.40 7.20
C ASP A 247 -1.86 -11.15 7.02
N PRO A 248 -1.82 -12.25 6.24
CA PRO A 248 -0.59 -13.01 6.00
C PRO A 248 0.51 -12.17 5.34
N TRP A 249 0.15 -11.18 4.52
CA TRP A 249 1.12 -10.27 3.92
C TRP A 249 1.75 -9.33 4.96
N LEU A 250 0.97 -8.84 5.94
CA LEU A 250 1.52 -8.01 7.03
C LEU A 250 2.39 -8.82 7.98
N LYS A 251 2.00 -10.07 8.27
CA LYS A 251 2.85 -11.01 8.99
C LYS A 251 4.19 -11.18 8.24
N ALA A 252 4.15 -11.46 6.95
CA ALA A 252 5.36 -11.61 6.13
C ALA A 252 6.22 -10.33 6.11
N SER A 253 5.61 -9.14 6.05
CA SER A 253 6.34 -7.87 6.13
C SER A 253 7.07 -7.68 7.45
N ALA A 254 6.43 -8.00 8.58
CA ALA A 254 7.09 -7.89 9.88
C ALA A 254 8.27 -8.88 10.00
N LEU A 255 8.10 -10.13 9.52
CA LEU A 255 9.18 -11.12 9.51
C LEU A 255 10.33 -10.75 8.57
N GLU A 256 10.04 -10.11 7.43
CA GLU A 256 11.09 -9.56 6.57
C GLU A 256 11.90 -8.49 7.30
N ASP A 257 11.24 -7.62 8.06
CA ASP A 257 11.91 -6.57 8.82
C ASP A 257 12.73 -7.16 10.00
N VAL A 258 12.27 -8.25 10.65
CA VAL A 258 13.08 -9.04 11.61
C VAL A 258 14.36 -9.53 10.95
N ALA A 259 14.24 -10.16 9.77
CA ALA A 259 15.38 -10.71 9.04
C ALA A 259 16.38 -9.63 8.66
N VAL A 260 15.92 -8.44 8.26
CA VAL A 260 16.78 -7.29 7.96
C VAL A 260 17.58 -6.84 9.18
N LEU A 261 16.96 -6.77 10.36
CA LEU A 261 17.67 -6.39 11.59
C LEU A 261 18.73 -7.42 11.98
N LEU A 262 18.40 -8.71 11.94
CA LEU A 262 19.34 -9.79 12.27
C LEU A 262 20.48 -9.90 11.24
N SER A 263 20.25 -9.48 10.00
CA SER A 263 21.28 -9.44 8.95
C SER A 263 22.45 -8.49 9.25
N ALA A 264 22.31 -7.59 10.22
CA ALA A 264 23.39 -6.66 10.58
C ALA A 264 24.57 -7.34 11.26
N ARG A 265 24.37 -8.50 11.91
CA ARG A 265 25.40 -9.23 12.66
C ARG A 265 25.66 -10.61 12.04
N ARG A 266 26.92 -10.92 11.76
CA ARG A 266 27.31 -12.22 11.16
C ARG A 266 26.89 -13.44 11.98
N SER A 267 26.87 -13.33 13.31
CA SER A 267 26.42 -14.40 14.21
C SER A 267 24.96 -14.80 13.96
N ASP A 268 24.13 -13.86 13.50
CA ASP A 268 22.68 -13.99 13.44
C ASP A 268 22.20 -14.31 12.01
N HIS A 269 23.13 -14.47 11.06
CA HIS A 269 22.81 -14.73 9.65
C HIS A 269 21.97 -15.99 9.44
N ALA A 270 22.21 -17.06 10.20
CA ALA A 270 21.43 -18.29 10.11
C ALA A 270 19.95 -18.03 10.48
N SER A 271 19.72 -17.28 11.56
CA SER A 271 18.38 -16.85 11.98
C SER A 271 17.75 -15.91 10.96
N ALA A 272 18.49 -14.93 10.44
CA ALA A 272 18.03 -14.01 9.40
C ALA A 272 17.56 -14.76 8.14
N VAL A 273 18.31 -15.76 7.69
CA VAL A 273 17.92 -16.64 6.57
C VAL A 273 16.62 -17.39 6.88
N GLY A 274 16.44 -17.89 8.11
CA GLY A 274 15.20 -18.52 8.55
C GLY A 274 13.99 -17.60 8.40
N PHE A 275 14.09 -16.38 8.94
CA PHE A 275 13.02 -15.38 8.84
C PHE A 275 12.76 -14.92 7.40
N PHE A 276 13.79 -14.74 6.57
CA PHE A 276 13.57 -14.44 5.15
C PHE A 276 12.84 -15.56 4.41
N LYS A 277 13.12 -16.84 4.74
CA LYS A 277 12.38 -17.96 4.14
C LYS A 277 10.91 -17.96 4.55
N GLU A 278 10.62 -17.73 5.84
CA GLU A 278 9.23 -17.65 6.32
C GLU A 278 8.49 -16.45 5.69
N ALA A 279 9.12 -15.28 5.62
CA ALA A 279 8.57 -14.11 4.94
C ALA A 279 8.28 -14.39 3.45
N SER A 280 9.24 -15.01 2.74
CA SER A 280 9.06 -15.39 1.33
C SER A 280 7.91 -16.36 1.12
N GLN A 281 7.75 -17.36 2.00
CA GLN A 281 6.62 -18.29 1.96
C GLN A 281 5.28 -17.57 2.21
N GLY A 282 5.25 -16.66 3.19
CA GLY A 282 4.07 -15.84 3.48
C GLY A 282 3.66 -14.99 2.29
N TYR A 283 4.60 -14.31 1.63
CA TYR A 283 4.31 -13.53 0.42
C TYR A 283 3.83 -14.41 -0.73
N ALA A 284 4.46 -15.56 -0.95
CA ALA A 284 4.07 -16.51 -2.00
C ALA A 284 2.64 -17.02 -1.79
N ALA A 285 2.25 -17.33 -0.55
CA ALA A 285 0.90 -17.78 -0.21
C ALA A 285 -0.17 -16.73 -0.53
N THR A 286 0.18 -15.45 -0.55
CA THR A 286 -0.73 -14.36 -0.95
C THR A 286 -0.63 -13.95 -2.42
N GLY A 287 0.22 -14.59 -3.23
CA GLY A 287 0.48 -14.15 -4.61
C GLY A 287 1.22 -12.80 -4.72
N ALA A 288 1.93 -12.38 -3.67
CA ALA A 288 2.70 -11.13 -3.65
C ALA A 288 4.07 -11.31 -4.32
N VAL A 289 4.05 -11.57 -5.63
CA VAL A 289 5.23 -11.91 -6.45
C VAL A 289 6.35 -10.87 -6.32
N ARG A 290 6.03 -9.58 -6.23
CA ARG A 290 7.03 -8.53 -6.08
C ARG A 290 7.85 -8.70 -4.80
N ASP A 291 7.18 -8.97 -3.68
CA ASP A 291 7.81 -9.13 -2.37
C ASP A 291 8.63 -10.43 -2.32
N VAL A 292 8.13 -11.51 -2.93
CA VAL A 292 8.89 -12.76 -3.11
C VAL A 292 10.21 -12.50 -3.83
N SER A 293 10.17 -11.79 -4.96
CA SER A 293 11.37 -11.44 -5.73
C SER A 293 12.34 -10.56 -4.93
N ARG A 294 11.82 -9.60 -4.16
CA ARG A 294 12.63 -8.76 -3.26
C ARG A 294 13.36 -9.59 -2.21
N VAL A 295 12.67 -10.49 -1.52
CA VAL A 295 13.24 -11.34 -0.47
C VAL A 295 14.21 -12.38 -1.07
N ALA A 296 13.89 -12.95 -2.22
CA ALA A 296 14.79 -13.88 -2.92
C ALA A 296 16.13 -13.22 -3.27
N ASN A 297 16.11 -11.97 -3.71
CA ASN A 297 17.34 -11.21 -3.97
C ASN A 297 18.15 -10.95 -2.71
N ARG A 298 17.51 -10.68 -1.56
CA ARG A 298 18.20 -10.58 -0.26
C ARG A 298 18.83 -11.91 0.15
N LEU A 299 18.12 -13.03 0.00
CA LEU A 299 18.63 -14.37 0.31
C LEU A 299 19.85 -14.76 -0.53
N ARG A 300 19.92 -14.32 -1.80
CA ARG A 300 21.10 -14.53 -2.66
C ARG A 300 22.37 -13.90 -2.08
N ALA A 301 22.26 -12.77 -1.37
CA ALA A 301 23.41 -12.14 -0.71
C ALA A 301 24.00 -13.01 0.42
N PHE A 302 23.22 -13.95 0.97
CA PHE A 302 23.66 -14.95 1.94
C PHE A 302 24.08 -16.27 1.30
N GLY A 303 24.22 -16.32 -0.03
CA GLY A 303 24.54 -17.55 -0.77
C GLY A 303 23.39 -18.56 -0.86
N VAL A 304 22.19 -18.19 -0.40
CA VAL A 304 21.02 -19.07 -0.42
C VAL A 304 20.30 -18.91 -1.75
N ARG A 305 20.29 -19.98 -2.56
CA ARG A 305 19.46 -20.05 -3.76
C ARG A 305 18.09 -20.59 -3.39
N CYS A 306 17.08 -19.72 -3.40
CA CYS A 306 15.70 -20.17 -3.34
C CYS A 306 15.22 -20.54 -4.73
N ARG A 307 14.87 -21.82 -4.94
CA ARG A 307 13.91 -22.20 -5.98
C ARG A 307 12.54 -21.74 -5.46
N ALA A 308 12.21 -20.47 -5.67
CA ALA A 308 10.82 -20.05 -5.50
C ALA A 308 10.02 -20.85 -6.54
N ALA A 309 9.00 -21.58 -6.08
CA ALA A 309 7.98 -22.15 -6.94
C ALA A 309 7.14 -20.99 -7.48
N CYS A 310 7.68 -20.26 -8.45
CA CYS A 310 6.96 -19.28 -9.23
C CYS A 310 6.81 -19.88 -10.62
N ALA A 311 5.56 -20.20 -10.95
CA ALA A 311 5.13 -20.31 -12.33
C ALA A 311 5.60 -19.08 -13.11
N GLU A 312 5.94 -19.33 -14.37
CA GLU A 312 6.43 -18.40 -15.37
C GLU A 312 5.83 -16.99 -15.23
N SER A 313 6.66 -16.02 -14.83
CA SER A 313 6.33 -14.60 -14.92
C SER A 313 7.64 -13.83 -15.12
N GLY A 314 7.64 -12.97 -16.14
CA GLY A 314 8.79 -12.33 -16.79
C GLY A 314 9.75 -11.48 -15.93
N PRO A 315 10.74 -10.84 -16.56
CA PRO A 315 11.98 -10.40 -15.92
C PRO A 315 11.80 -9.21 -14.95
N ASP A 316 12.35 -9.36 -13.74
CA ASP A 316 12.75 -8.34 -12.75
C ASP A 316 12.00 -7.00 -12.77
N THR A 317 10.86 -6.92 -12.08
CA THR A 317 10.18 -5.67 -11.74
C THR A 317 10.58 -5.14 -10.37
N ALA A 318 10.84 -3.82 -10.32
CA ALA A 318 10.94 -2.94 -9.14
C ALA A 318 12.19 -3.06 -8.24
N LEU A 319 13.38 -2.82 -8.80
CA LEU A 319 14.51 -2.28 -8.02
C LEU A 319 14.40 -0.74 -8.00
N PRO A 320 14.64 -0.06 -6.85
CA PRO A 320 14.77 1.39 -6.83
C PRO A 320 15.90 1.84 -7.77
N LEU A 321 15.72 3.00 -8.39
CA LEU A 321 16.75 3.59 -9.24
C LEU A 321 18.01 3.88 -8.42
N THR A 322 19.18 3.63 -9.00
CA THR A 322 20.45 4.06 -8.40
C THR A 322 20.57 5.58 -8.49
N SER A 323 21.44 6.20 -7.67
CA SER A 323 21.69 7.65 -7.74
C SER A 323 22.06 8.14 -9.15
N ALA A 324 22.87 7.35 -9.87
CA ALA A 324 23.22 7.62 -11.26
C ALA A 324 22.03 7.50 -12.22
N GLU A 325 21.15 6.50 -12.02
CA GLU A 325 19.93 6.34 -12.81
C GLU A 325 18.93 7.47 -12.54
N SER A 326 18.78 7.91 -11.29
CA SER A 326 17.93 9.06 -10.95
C SER A 326 18.43 10.36 -11.56
N ALA A 327 19.74 10.61 -11.56
CA ALA A 327 20.32 11.79 -12.21
C ALA A 327 20.10 11.78 -13.74
N VAL A 328 20.22 10.60 -14.38
CA VAL A 328 19.91 10.43 -15.80
C VAL A 328 18.41 10.63 -16.07
N ALA A 329 17.54 10.10 -15.21
CA ALA A 329 16.10 10.24 -15.32
C ALA A 329 15.65 11.70 -15.22
N ASP A 330 16.20 12.46 -14.26
CA ASP A 330 15.88 13.85 -14.01
C ASP A 330 16.24 14.78 -15.18
N LEU A 331 17.48 14.66 -15.68
CA LEU A 331 17.88 15.44 -16.86
C LEU A 331 17.08 15.02 -18.11
N THR A 332 16.74 13.74 -18.21
CA THR A 332 15.93 13.23 -19.32
C THR A 332 14.48 13.73 -19.27
N SER A 333 13.88 13.84 -18.08
CA SER A 333 12.50 14.33 -17.92
C SER A 333 12.35 15.81 -18.23
N GLN A 334 13.44 16.58 -18.12
CA GLN A 334 13.54 17.97 -18.54
C GLN A 334 13.65 18.14 -20.07
N GLY A 335 13.64 17.05 -20.84
CA GLY A 335 13.66 17.08 -22.30
C GLY A 335 15.04 17.12 -22.94
N LEU A 336 16.13 17.00 -22.15
CA LEU A 336 17.48 16.92 -22.71
C LEU A 336 17.64 15.66 -23.56
N THR A 337 18.54 15.68 -24.52
CA THR A 337 18.98 14.52 -25.33
C THR A 337 20.07 13.71 -24.61
N ASN A 338 20.29 12.46 -25.03
CA ASN A 338 21.35 11.62 -24.43
C ASN A 338 22.75 12.26 -24.52
N THR A 339 23.00 13.06 -25.56
CA THR A 339 24.26 13.80 -25.74
C THR A 339 24.40 14.91 -24.70
N GLU A 340 23.33 15.65 -24.42
CA GLU A 340 23.32 16.73 -23.43
C GLU A 340 23.38 16.19 -22.00
N VAL A 341 22.65 15.10 -21.72
CA VAL A 341 22.73 14.38 -20.44
C VAL A 341 24.16 13.87 -20.22
N GLY A 342 24.78 13.28 -21.23
CA GLY A 342 26.16 12.80 -21.16
C GLY A 342 27.16 13.91 -20.86
N LYS A 343 27.00 15.07 -21.49
CA LYS A 343 27.83 16.26 -21.21
C LYS A 343 27.68 16.76 -19.77
N ARG A 344 26.45 16.78 -19.22
CA ARG A 344 26.20 17.26 -17.86
C ARG A 344 26.65 16.29 -16.77
N LEU A 345 26.54 14.99 -17.02
CA LEU A 345 26.93 13.95 -16.07
C LEU A 345 28.35 13.42 -16.29
N PHE A 346 29.11 14.00 -17.22
CA PHE A 346 30.45 13.57 -17.61
C PHE A 346 30.54 12.07 -17.98
N ILE A 347 29.53 11.56 -18.71
CA ILE A 347 29.44 10.18 -19.18
C ILE A 347 29.12 10.12 -20.68
N SER A 348 29.43 8.99 -21.32
CA SER A 348 29.16 8.84 -22.76
C SER A 348 27.65 8.78 -23.06
N PRO A 349 27.19 9.26 -24.24
CA PRO A 349 25.79 9.13 -24.65
C PRO A 349 25.31 7.67 -24.71
N HIS A 350 26.22 6.73 -24.97
CA HIS A 350 25.94 5.29 -24.93
C HIS A 350 25.69 4.79 -23.51
N THR A 351 26.44 5.30 -22.53
CA THR A 351 26.23 5.01 -21.10
C THR A 351 24.87 5.56 -20.65
N VAL A 352 24.49 6.75 -21.10
CA VAL A 352 23.14 7.31 -20.87
C VAL A 352 22.06 6.40 -21.45
N ALA A 353 22.21 5.92 -22.69
CA ALA A 353 21.25 5.00 -23.31
C ALA A 353 21.14 3.67 -22.54
N HIS A 354 22.26 3.17 -22.02
CA HIS A 354 22.28 1.98 -21.16
C HIS A 354 21.51 2.21 -19.85
N HIS A 355 21.76 3.33 -19.16
CA HIS A 355 21.01 3.72 -17.98
C HIS A 355 19.52 3.87 -18.28
N LEU A 356 19.15 4.52 -19.39
CA LEU A 356 17.74 4.66 -19.79
C LEU A 356 17.06 3.31 -20.06
N ARG A 357 17.76 2.34 -20.67
CA ARG A 357 17.22 0.99 -20.86
C ARG A 357 17.02 0.28 -19.52
N SER A 358 17.94 0.45 -18.57
CA SER A 358 17.79 -0.05 -17.19
C SER A 358 16.61 0.63 -16.48
N ILE A 359 16.51 1.96 -16.56
CA ILE A 359 15.42 2.77 -16.00
C ILE A 359 14.07 2.33 -16.58
N PHE A 360 13.95 2.22 -17.89
CA PHE A 360 12.72 1.79 -18.57
C PHE A 360 12.29 0.39 -18.12
N ARG A 361 13.24 -0.54 -17.98
CA ARG A 361 12.97 -1.87 -17.44
C ARG A 361 12.53 -1.81 -15.98
N LYS A 362 13.24 -1.06 -15.13
CA LYS A 362 12.96 -0.95 -13.68
C LYS A 362 11.60 -0.29 -13.40
N LEU A 363 11.27 0.75 -14.15
CA LEU A 363 10.01 1.50 -14.07
C LEU A 363 8.88 0.86 -14.87
N ASN A 364 9.17 -0.16 -15.67
CA ASN A 364 8.24 -0.83 -16.60
C ASN A 364 7.55 0.15 -17.57
N ILE A 365 8.30 1.13 -18.05
CA ILE A 365 7.86 2.13 -19.04
C ILE A 365 8.54 1.88 -20.37
N SER A 366 7.92 2.34 -21.45
CA SER A 366 8.39 2.10 -22.82
C SER A 366 8.81 3.36 -23.55
N SER A 367 8.68 4.55 -22.95
CA SER A 367 9.01 5.80 -23.62
C SER A 367 9.61 6.87 -22.72
N ARG A 368 10.43 7.74 -23.35
CA ARG A 368 10.98 8.97 -22.76
C ARG A 368 9.87 9.92 -22.29
N VAL A 369 8.74 9.94 -23.00
CA VAL A 369 7.56 10.75 -22.65
C VAL A 369 6.90 10.22 -21.38
N GLN A 370 6.76 8.89 -21.22
CA GLN A 370 6.28 8.30 -19.97
C GLN A 370 7.23 8.59 -18.81
N LEU A 371 8.54 8.54 -19.04
CA LEU A 371 9.53 8.94 -18.06
C LEU A 371 9.34 10.40 -17.64
N ALA A 372 9.20 11.32 -18.60
CA ALA A 372 8.99 12.74 -18.34
C ALA A 372 7.68 13.02 -17.58
N LEU A 373 6.59 12.36 -17.95
CA LEU A 373 5.31 12.49 -17.27
C LEU A 373 5.41 12.07 -15.80
N ILE A 374 5.97 10.87 -15.55
CA ILE A 374 6.13 10.33 -14.19
C ILE A 374 7.03 11.24 -13.36
N TRP A 375 8.16 11.68 -13.91
CA TRP A 375 9.14 12.46 -13.15
C TRP A 375 8.66 13.89 -12.86
N ASN A 376 8.03 14.55 -13.84
CA ASN A 376 7.61 15.95 -13.71
C ASN A 376 6.31 16.10 -12.90
N SER A 377 5.50 15.05 -12.73
CA SER A 377 4.37 15.04 -11.79
C SER A 377 4.78 15.10 -10.31
N HIS A 378 6.09 15.08 -10.02
CA HIS A 378 6.66 15.15 -8.67
C HIS A 378 7.61 16.34 -8.44
N ALA A 379 7.79 17.23 -9.43
CA ALA A 379 8.59 18.42 -9.24
C ALA A 379 7.81 19.49 -8.44
N PRO A 380 8.38 20.09 -7.37
CA PRO A 380 7.81 21.30 -6.78
C PRO A 380 7.76 22.41 -7.83
N VAL A 381 6.69 23.20 -7.79
CA VAL A 381 6.48 24.38 -8.66
C VAL A 381 7.74 25.26 -8.59
N PRO A 382 8.37 25.63 -9.73
CA PRO A 382 9.53 26.51 -9.70
C PRO A 382 9.14 27.88 -9.11
N GLU A 383 9.81 28.28 -8.02
CA GLU A 383 9.80 29.64 -7.50
C GLU A 383 10.38 30.58 -8.56
N GLY A 384 9.51 31.17 -9.39
CA GLY A 384 9.99 31.93 -10.53
C GLY A 384 8.94 32.68 -11.33
N VAL A 385 7.80 33.03 -10.75
CA VAL A 385 6.91 34.06 -11.32
C VAL A 385 6.42 34.97 -10.20
N ARG A 386 7.31 35.83 -9.69
CA ARG A 386 6.86 37.09 -9.09
C ARG A 386 6.42 37.97 -10.25
N ALA A 387 5.11 38.15 -10.37
CA ALA A 387 4.51 39.12 -11.28
C ALA A 387 5.18 40.48 -11.06
N ARG A 388 5.77 41.03 -12.13
CA ARG A 388 5.97 42.46 -12.25
C ARG A 388 4.66 43.04 -12.75
N THR A 389 3.94 43.70 -11.88
CA THR A 389 3.14 44.91 -12.15
C THR A 389 2.77 45.51 -10.81
#